data_AF-A0A1X1R7T5-F1
#
_entry.id   AF-A0A1X1R7T5-F1
#
_cell.length_a   1.000
_cell.length_b   1.000
_cell.length_c   1.000
_cell.angle_alpha   90.00
_cell.angle_beta   90.00
_cell.angle_gamma   90.00
#
_symmetry.space_group_name_H-M   'P 1'
#
loop_
_entity.id
_entity.type
_entity.pdbx_description
1 polymer ?
#
loop_
_entity_poly.entity_id
_entity_poly.type
_entity_poly.pdbx_seq_one_letter_code
_entity_poly.pdbx_strand_id
1 'polypeptide(L)'
;MTAQGSLNRALSLAQTRGWRTIPLLPYMKLPAVSEFYQRQTINPGELEVMWKEAQDRIASLTSRVAAGRVEDEDLADVVRSHPDYAELEPNIAVLLGHSRLVIVDVDTTDQMHAWLAFCERHGYDPGPRTQASPGVITREGTVKHDGMGHFFYALPDDIDGDELNRSGVSLPLGEPTVACETEEARKAAVPVLMTGKRYALIAPSTRAEGAYVPTAGTAIRPLPAFLAAPLREHLNSRRAQREKAQSRSAHLAREDRLWAWDDHTPWTDILEGWEETDVDGEGCVTLRHPDASSNRSAVAHAVGCSHLRNSDCDAPPPVTFFTSTLPDWVLSALETTENKQTVGKLKLYAHKLYGGDVRTARRMLGLADHAPTRARKASTSNAPSAGGWKTVQFVKQAPVKLNLPPRPVRARRTSDVEVVEPVVAAPTAATETIDPPKAEPEKTPAKKTPAKKPAVKKASAAPESYDPAWDSEFTDSVPEIQPWEPASLHDHAARFIASHAAPTTHEIWESIAAREVRLSEWAGKDSESEKWTDRDRERRQTRADLFAIRHLPITDLAEYLGVNPERARALARVLIPTAAQAGFVIRDRPRGDPLRYMVPPSKPEDSDLAIWKVQ
;
A
#
# COMPACT_ATOMS: atom_id res chain seq x y z
N MET A 1 20.26 -3.21 -38.93
CA MET A 1 19.91 -4.42 -38.15
C MET A 1 18.47 -4.77 -38.50
N THR A 2 18.12 -6.04 -38.68
CA THR A 2 16.80 -6.46 -39.18
C THR A 2 15.75 -6.51 -38.06
N ALA A 3 14.46 -6.41 -38.44
CA ALA A 3 13.30 -6.44 -37.56
C ALA A 3 12.97 -7.83 -36.97
N GLN A 4 14.01 -8.52 -36.49
CA GLN A 4 13.92 -9.79 -35.76
C GLN A 4 14.69 -9.71 -34.42
N GLY A 5 15.27 -8.55 -34.08
CA GLY A 5 16.19 -8.41 -32.95
C GLY A 5 15.49 -8.47 -31.59
N SER A 6 14.42 -7.70 -31.43
CA SER A 6 13.77 -7.51 -30.13
C SER A 6 12.93 -8.73 -29.72
N LEU A 7 12.24 -9.37 -30.67
CA LEU A 7 11.52 -10.63 -30.42
C LEU A 7 12.49 -11.77 -30.10
N ASN A 8 13.55 -11.96 -30.89
CA ASN A 8 14.54 -13.01 -30.61
C ASN A 8 15.21 -12.79 -29.24
N ARG A 9 15.45 -11.53 -28.85
CA ARG A 9 15.95 -11.19 -27.52
C ARG A 9 14.93 -11.51 -26.43
N ALA A 10 13.66 -11.21 -26.62
CA ALA A 10 12.59 -11.55 -25.68
C ALA A 10 12.49 -13.07 -25.45
N LEU A 11 12.41 -13.84 -26.54
CA LEU A 11 12.36 -15.30 -26.52
C LEU A 11 13.61 -15.89 -25.84
N SER A 12 14.79 -15.41 -26.19
CA SER A 12 16.07 -15.83 -25.59
C SER A 12 16.09 -15.58 -24.07
N LEU A 13 15.63 -14.41 -23.59
CA LEU A 13 15.59 -14.10 -22.17
C LEU A 13 14.54 -14.93 -21.40
N ALA A 14 13.38 -15.18 -22.01
CA ALA A 14 12.37 -16.05 -21.43
C ALA A 14 12.87 -17.50 -21.31
N GLN A 15 13.50 -18.05 -22.36
CA GLN A 15 14.02 -19.41 -22.38
C GLN A 15 15.26 -19.61 -21.50
N THR A 16 16.23 -18.71 -21.55
CA THR A 16 17.54 -18.89 -20.88
C THR A 16 17.58 -18.35 -19.45
N ARG A 17 16.74 -17.37 -19.11
CA ARG A 17 16.72 -16.72 -17.79
C ARG A 17 15.38 -16.83 -17.05
N GLY A 18 14.32 -17.35 -17.68
CA GLY A 18 12.98 -17.35 -17.12
C GLY A 18 12.37 -15.95 -16.98
N TRP A 19 12.90 -14.95 -17.68
CA TRP A 19 12.48 -13.55 -17.54
C TRP A 19 11.16 -13.29 -18.28
N ARG A 20 10.27 -12.54 -17.63
CA ARG A 20 8.99 -12.12 -18.23
C ARG A 20 9.18 -10.78 -18.92
N THR A 21 9.26 -10.83 -20.23
CA THR A 21 9.45 -9.67 -21.10
C THR A 21 8.11 -9.15 -21.63
N ILE A 22 8.01 -7.85 -21.86
CA ILE A 22 6.81 -7.19 -22.40
C ILE A 22 7.17 -6.30 -23.60
N PRO A 23 6.38 -6.32 -24.69
CA PRO A 23 6.54 -5.40 -25.79
C PRO A 23 5.97 -4.01 -25.43
N LEU A 24 6.77 -2.99 -25.70
CA LEU A 24 6.44 -1.57 -25.55
C LEU A 24 6.41 -0.90 -26.92
N LEU A 25 5.78 0.27 -27.01
CA LEU A 25 5.78 1.08 -28.22
C LEU A 25 7.21 1.61 -28.53
N PRO A 26 7.60 1.72 -29.80
CA PRO A 26 8.88 2.29 -30.21
C PRO A 26 9.11 3.67 -29.59
N TYR A 27 10.38 3.97 -29.31
CA TYR A 27 10.86 5.21 -28.69
C TYR A 27 10.28 5.57 -27.30
N MET A 28 9.34 4.81 -26.76
CA MET A 28 8.59 5.16 -25.55
C MET A 28 8.63 4.09 -24.46
N LYS A 29 8.32 4.51 -23.22
CA LYS A 29 8.10 3.64 -22.06
C LYS A 29 6.59 3.33 -21.87
N LEU A 30 5.87 3.06 -22.97
CA LEU A 30 4.43 2.77 -22.96
C LEU A 30 4.14 1.33 -23.45
N PRO A 31 3.35 0.51 -22.73
CA PRO A 31 2.99 -0.85 -23.15
C PRO A 31 2.24 -0.92 -24.47
N ALA A 32 2.71 -1.76 -25.39
CA ALA A 32 2.07 -1.98 -26.68
C ALA A 32 0.87 -2.94 -26.58
N VAL A 33 0.81 -3.82 -25.57
CA VAL A 33 -0.28 -4.79 -25.38
C VAL A 33 -1.13 -4.40 -24.16
N SER A 34 -2.45 -4.51 -24.27
CA SER A 34 -3.39 -4.35 -23.15
C SER A 34 -3.24 -5.52 -22.16
N GLU A 35 -3.55 -5.27 -20.88
CA GLU A 35 -3.52 -6.33 -19.85
C GLU A 35 -2.18 -7.08 -19.72
N PHE A 36 -1.06 -6.44 -20.06
CA PHE A 36 0.27 -7.04 -19.97
C PHE A 36 0.67 -7.48 -18.54
N TYR A 37 0.04 -6.92 -17.50
CA TYR A 37 0.19 -7.39 -16.12
C TYR A 37 -0.59 -8.68 -15.81
N GLN A 38 -1.55 -9.07 -16.65
CA GLN A 38 -2.27 -10.33 -16.58
C GLN A 38 -1.63 -11.36 -17.50
N ARG A 39 -1.25 -10.95 -18.72
CA ARG A 39 -0.65 -11.79 -19.77
C ARG A 39 0.85 -11.99 -19.61
N GLN A 40 1.30 -12.26 -18.40
CA GLN A 40 2.72 -12.39 -18.12
C GLN A 40 3.17 -13.83 -18.39
N THR A 41 4.02 -14.00 -19.38
CA THR A 41 4.40 -15.34 -19.82
C THR A 41 5.90 -15.49 -20.09
N ILE A 42 6.34 -16.75 -20.01
CA ILE A 42 7.64 -17.23 -20.50
C ILE A 42 7.44 -18.22 -21.66
N ASN A 43 6.19 -18.50 -22.05
CA ASN A 43 5.87 -19.39 -23.16
C ASN A 43 6.20 -18.69 -24.48
N PRO A 44 7.07 -19.26 -25.34
CA PRO A 44 7.44 -18.67 -26.62
C PRO A 44 6.25 -18.30 -27.51
N GLY A 45 5.24 -19.18 -27.64
CA GLY A 45 4.09 -18.94 -28.50
C GLY A 45 3.17 -17.83 -28.00
N GLU A 46 3.02 -17.69 -26.67
CA GLU A 46 2.26 -16.58 -26.10
C GLU A 46 3.01 -15.24 -26.23
N LEU A 47 4.35 -15.25 -26.12
CA LEU A 47 5.19 -14.08 -26.39
C LEU A 47 5.12 -13.65 -27.86
N GLU A 48 5.14 -14.60 -28.81
CA GLU A 48 4.98 -14.33 -30.24
C GLU A 48 3.63 -13.69 -30.55
N VAL A 49 2.53 -14.19 -29.96
CA VAL A 49 1.19 -13.59 -30.08
C VAL A 49 1.18 -12.16 -29.53
N MET A 50 1.75 -11.92 -28.34
CA MET A 50 1.87 -10.57 -27.78
C MET A 50 2.73 -9.64 -28.66
N TRP A 51 3.79 -10.16 -29.30
CA TRP A 51 4.63 -9.37 -30.19
C TRP A 51 3.88 -8.97 -31.46
N LYS A 52 3.09 -9.89 -32.02
CA LYS A 52 2.25 -9.61 -33.18
C LYS A 52 1.18 -8.56 -32.86
N GLU A 53 0.50 -8.66 -31.72
CA GLU A 53 -0.45 -7.64 -31.27
C GLU A 53 0.20 -6.25 -31.09
N ALA A 54 1.45 -6.22 -30.60
CA ALA A 54 2.20 -4.97 -30.48
C ALA A 54 2.49 -4.35 -31.85
N GLN A 55 2.92 -5.15 -32.84
CA GLN A 55 3.12 -4.71 -34.22
C GLN A 55 1.82 -4.21 -34.87
N ASP A 56 0.72 -4.98 -34.72
CA ASP A 56 -0.59 -4.62 -35.26
C ASP A 56 -1.10 -3.29 -34.64
N ARG A 57 -0.81 -3.02 -33.36
CA ARG A 57 -1.09 -1.73 -32.70
C ARG A 57 -0.20 -0.59 -33.22
N ILE A 58 1.09 -0.82 -33.47
CA ILE A 58 2.02 0.19 -34.02
C ILE A 58 1.54 0.66 -35.40
N ALA A 59 1.15 -0.28 -36.28
CA ALA A 59 0.57 0.02 -37.58
C ALA A 59 -0.77 0.79 -37.47
N SER A 60 -1.67 0.30 -36.59
CA SER A 60 -2.97 0.95 -36.33
C SER A 60 -2.82 2.39 -35.81
N LEU A 61 -1.89 2.61 -34.88
CA LEU A 61 -1.57 3.91 -34.31
C LEU A 61 -1.08 4.88 -35.39
N THR A 62 -0.17 4.44 -36.25
CA THR A 62 0.33 5.26 -37.37
C THR A 62 -0.81 5.73 -38.28
N SER A 63 -1.74 4.82 -38.63
CA SER A 63 -2.95 5.16 -39.40
C SER A 63 -3.91 6.09 -38.66
N ARG A 64 -3.95 6.04 -37.32
CA ARG A 64 -4.76 6.96 -36.50
C ARG A 64 -4.15 8.35 -36.43
N VAL A 65 -2.83 8.48 -36.26
CA VAL A 65 -2.11 9.76 -36.24
C VAL A 65 -2.26 10.48 -37.59
N ALA A 66 -2.05 9.76 -38.70
CA ALA A 66 -2.25 10.29 -40.05
C ALA A 66 -3.70 10.77 -40.31
N ALA A 67 -4.68 10.20 -39.60
CA ALA A 67 -6.09 10.58 -39.68
C ALA A 67 -6.54 11.60 -38.62
N GLY A 68 -5.64 12.13 -37.78
CA GLY A 68 -5.99 13.05 -36.68
C GLY A 68 -6.86 12.43 -35.58
N ARG A 69 -6.73 11.13 -35.33
CA ARG A 69 -7.58 10.34 -34.40
C ARG A 69 -6.80 9.76 -33.21
N VAL A 70 -5.93 10.57 -32.60
CA VAL A 70 -5.17 10.23 -31.38
C VAL A 70 -5.35 11.36 -30.37
N GLU A 71 -5.58 11.01 -29.10
CA GLU A 71 -5.82 11.97 -28.00
C GLU A 71 -4.54 12.35 -27.26
N ASP A 72 -3.52 11.48 -27.33
CA ASP A 72 -2.20 11.67 -26.75
C ASP A 72 -1.29 12.34 -27.79
N GLU A 73 -1.12 13.67 -27.67
CA GLU A 73 -0.34 14.46 -28.63
C GLU A 73 1.16 14.22 -28.52
N ASP A 74 1.71 13.84 -27.35
CA ASP A 74 3.13 13.51 -27.23
C ASP A 74 3.43 12.21 -27.99
N LEU A 75 2.54 11.21 -27.90
CA LEU A 75 2.60 10.02 -28.73
C LEU A 75 2.39 10.34 -30.21
N ALA A 76 1.44 11.21 -30.55
CA ALA A 76 1.20 11.59 -31.94
C ALA A 76 2.42 12.33 -32.54
N ASP A 77 3.12 13.16 -31.76
CA ASP A 77 4.33 13.85 -32.18
C ASP A 77 5.50 12.90 -32.40
N VAL A 78 5.72 11.91 -31.53
CA VAL A 78 6.71 10.84 -31.78
C VAL A 78 6.41 10.14 -33.12
N VAL A 79 5.17 9.77 -33.39
CA VAL A 79 4.79 9.10 -34.64
C VAL A 79 4.95 10.01 -35.85
N ARG A 80 4.64 11.31 -35.74
CA ARG A 80 4.85 12.31 -36.82
C ARG A 80 6.33 12.53 -37.10
N SER A 81 7.19 12.50 -36.07
CA SER A 81 8.63 12.70 -36.17
C SER A 81 9.40 11.51 -36.77
N HIS A 82 8.77 10.33 -36.84
CA HIS A 82 9.38 9.10 -37.35
C HIS A 82 8.53 8.53 -38.51
N PRO A 83 8.82 8.91 -39.78
CA PRO A 83 8.05 8.44 -40.95
C PRO A 83 8.04 6.91 -41.12
N ASP A 84 9.05 6.24 -40.56
CA ASP A 84 9.25 4.79 -40.51
C ASP A 84 8.58 4.11 -39.30
N TYR A 85 7.84 4.84 -38.45
CA TYR A 85 7.32 4.31 -37.18
C TYR A 85 6.49 3.02 -37.31
N ALA A 86 5.76 2.85 -38.43
CA ALA A 86 4.99 1.63 -38.72
C ALA A 86 5.86 0.39 -38.99
N GLU A 87 7.13 0.56 -39.34
CA GLU A 87 8.10 -0.49 -39.65
C GLU A 87 9.00 -0.87 -38.45
N LEU A 88 8.93 -0.08 -37.35
CA LEU A 88 9.75 -0.28 -36.17
C LEU A 88 9.33 -1.50 -35.33
N GLU A 89 10.32 -2.20 -34.75
CA GLU A 89 10.05 -3.22 -33.76
C GLU A 89 9.47 -2.64 -32.46
N PRO A 90 8.58 -3.36 -31.77
CA PRO A 90 8.28 -3.09 -30.37
C PRO A 90 9.55 -3.07 -29.51
N ASN A 91 9.67 -2.05 -28.66
CA ASN A 91 10.66 -1.99 -27.60
C ASN A 91 10.47 -3.17 -26.62
N ILE A 92 11.53 -3.59 -25.93
CA ILE A 92 11.51 -4.67 -24.94
C ILE A 92 11.74 -4.14 -23.53
N ALA A 93 10.83 -4.47 -22.61
CA ALA A 93 11.07 -4.31 -21.18
C ALA A 93 10.94 -5.63 -20.43
N VAL A 94 11.56 -5.70 -19.25
CA VAL A 94 11.46 -6.84 -18.33
C VAL A 94 10.65 -6.47 -17.10
N LEU A 95 9.65 -7.31 -16.75
CA LEU A 95 8.86 -7.18 -15.52
C LEU A 95 9.73 -7.63 -14.34
N LEU A 96 10.07 -6.71 -13.44
CA LEU A 96 11.16 -6.91 -12.47
C LEU A 96 10.85 -8.03 -11.48
N GLY A 97 9.80 -7.91 -10.66
CA GLY A 97 9.54 -8.90 -9.61
C GLY A 97 9.16 -10.28 -10.16
N HIS A 98 8.49 -10.35 -11.31
CA HIS A 98 8.13 -11.62 -11.96
C HIS A 98 9.31 -12.31 -12.64
N SER A 99 10.39 -11.57 -12.93
CA SER A 99 11.66 -12.10 -13.44
C SER A 99 12.69 -12.33 -12.32
N ARG A 100 12.26 -12.21 -11.04
CA ARG A 100 13.13 -12.20 -9.85
C ARG A 100 14.30 -11.20 -9.98
N LEU A 101 14.01 -10.00 -10.47
CA LEU A 101 14.94 -8.89 -10.61
C LEU A 101 14.59 -7.72 -9.68
N VAL A 102 15.63 -6.99 -9.31
CA VAL A 102 15.57 -5.67 -8.68
C VAL A 102 16.48 -4.76 -9.47
N ILE A 103 16.10 -3.50 -9.67
CA ILE A 103 17.03 -2.48 -10.16
C ILE A 103 17.31 -1.44 -9.09
N VAL A 104 18.51 -0.88 -9.11
CA VAL A 104 18.73 0.50 -8.66
C VAL A 104 18.72 1.37 -9.91
N ASP A 105 17.72 2.22 -10.01
CA ASP A 105 17.54 3.21 -11.07
C ASP A 105 18.40 4.44 -10.71
N VAL A 106 19.28 4.82 -11.64
CA VAL A 106 20.16 6.00 -11.55
C VAL A 106 20.03 6.74 -12.87
N ASP A 107 19.02 7.59 -13.00
CA ASP A 107 18.69 8.30 -14.24
C ASP A 107 19.53 9.58 -14.43
N THR A 108 20.21 10.08 -13.38
CA THR A 108 21.04 11.30 -13.42
C THR A 108 22.43 11.12 -12.80
N THR A 109 23.37 12.01 -13.15
CA THR A 109 24.71 12.12 -12.56
C THR A 109 24.66 12.27 -11.04
N ASP A 110 23.75 13.11 -10.51
CA ASP A 110 23.56 13.27 -9.06
C ASP A 110 23.08 11.97 -8.40
N GLN A 111 22.14 11.24 -9.02
CA GLN A 111 21.71 9.93 -8.52
C GLN A 111 22.84 8.91 -8.56
N MET A 112 23.72 8.94 -9.56
CA MET A 112 24.92 8.10 -9.62
C MET A 112 25.91 8.46 -8.49
N HIS A 113 26.17 9.74 -8.23
CA HIS A 113 27.02 10.15 -7.11
C HIS A 113 26.42 9.75 -5.75
N ALA A 114 25.12 9.95 -5.55
CA ALA A 114 24.41 9.52 -4.34
C ALA A 114 24.40 7.98 -4.20
N TRP A 115 24.32 7.23 -5.30
CA TRP A 115 24.42 5.76 -5.31
C TRP A 115 25.81 5.27 -4.92
N LEU A 116 26.87 5.83 -5.50
CA LEU A 116 28.25 5.49 -5.17
C LEU A 116 28.54 5.80 -3.68
N ALA A 117 28.14 6.98 -3.20
CA ALA A 117 28.28 7.35 -1.78
C ALA A 117 27.44 6.45 -0.85
N PHE A 118 26.26 5.98 -1.30
CA PHE A 118 25.45 5.01 -0.53
C PHE A 118 26.13 3.64 -0.46
N CYS A 119 26.71 3.17 -1.57
CA CYS A 119 27.49 1.94 -1.61
C CYS A 119 28.73 2.00 -0.71
N GLU A 120 29.48 3.10 -0.76
CA GLU A 120 30.67 3.33 0.06
C GLU A 120 30.36 3.25 1.56
N ARG A 121 29.28 3.91 2.02
CA ARG A 121 28.81 3.83 3.41
C ARG A 121 28.42 2.41 3.86
N HIS A 122 28.12 1.52 2.92
CA HIS A 122 27.83 0.11 3.16
C HIS A 122 29.02 -0.82 2.88
N GLY A 123 30.21 -0.29 2.59
CA GLY A 123 31.41 -1.08 2.29
C GLY A 123 31.28 -1.93 1.03
N TYR A 124 30.48 -1.46 0.07
CA TYR A 124 30.12 -2.20 -1.14
C TYR A 124 30.66 -1.53 -2.40
N ASP A 125 31.25 -2.32 -3.30
CA ASP A 125 31.50 -1.89 -4.67
C ASP A 125 30.35 -2.38 -5.57
N PRO A 126 29.55 -1.47 -6.17
CA PRO A 126 28.49 -1.85 -7.10
C PRO A 126 29.04 -2.36 -8.44
N GLY A 127 30.32 -2.08 -8.75
CA GLY A 127 30.95 -2.32 -10.04
C GLY A 127 30.45 -1.33 -11.10
N PRO A 128 30.72 -1.59 -12.39
CA PRO A 128 30.05 -0.90 -13.48
C PRO A 128 28.52 -1.11 -13.46
N ARG A 129 27.77 -0.10 -13.89
CA ARG A 129 26.32 -0.22 -14.17
C ARG A 129 26.07 -1.35 -15.15
N THR A 130 24.94 -2.04 -15.02
CA THR A 130 24.62 -3.17 -15.90
C THR A 130 24.14 -2.72 -17.28
N GLN A 131 23.52 -1.54 -17.33
CA GLN A 131 22.97 -0.99 -18.56
C GLN A 131 23.01 0.53 -18.53
N ALA A 132 23.43 1.17 -19.62
CA ALA A 132 23.27 2.60 -19.84
C ALA A 132 21.87 2.92 -20.38
N SER A 133 21.28 4.01 -19.92
CA SER A 133 20.09 4.59 -20.56
C SER A 133 20.53 5.63 -21.59
N PRO A 134 19.72 5.91 -22.64
CA PRO A 134 20.02 6.97 -23.61
C PRO A 134 19.72 8.39 -23.08
N GLY A 135 19.34 8.53 -21.81
CA GLY A 135 18.79 9.77 -21.27
C GLY A 135 17.31 9.98 -21.64
N VAL A 136 16.78 11.14 -21.27
CA VAL A 136 15.43 11.63 -21.60
C VAL A 136 15.49 13.16 -21.67
N ILE A 137 15.04 13.74 -22.78
CA ILE A 137 14.90 15.18 -22.97
C ILE A 137 13.40 15.50 -23.06
N THR A 138 12.93 16.52 -22.33
CA THR A 138 11.52 16.94 -22.42
C THR A 138 11.25 17.70 -23.71
N ARG A 139 9.97 17.90 -24.04
CA ARG A 139 9.53 18.67 -25.22
C ARG A 139 10.09 20.09 -25.25
N GLU A 140 10.35 20.67 -24.07
CA GLU A 140 10.94 22.00 -23.86
C GLU A 140 12.47 22.01 -23.99
N GLY A 141 13.08 20.87 -24.34
CA GLY A 141 14.55 20.71 -24.43
C GLY A 141 15.24 20.53 -23.07
N THR A 142 14.51 20.32 -21.98
CA THR A 142 15.10 20.15 -20.65
C THR A 142 15.61 18.71 -20.49
N VAL A 143 16.88 18.53 -20.11
CA VAL A 143 17.42 17.21 -19.76
C VAL A 143 16.76 16.74 -18.47
N LYS A 144 15.97 15.67 -18.57
CA LYS A 144 15.31 15.04 -17.42
C LYS A 144 16.19 13.94 -16.84
N HIS A 145 16.73 13.09 -17.71
CA HIS A 145 17.64 11.99 -17.39
C HIS A 145 18.88 12.17 -18.29
N ASP A 146 20.10 12.06 -17.76
CA ASP A 146 21.35 12.38 -18.49
C ASP A 146 22.11 11.15 -19.01
N GLY A 147 21.50 9.97 -18.94
CA GLY A 147 22.01 8.74 -19.58
C GLY A 147 22.88 7.85 -18.70
N MET A 148 22.81 8.02 -17.37
CA MET A 148 23.45 7.10 -16.42
C MET A 148 22.94 5.64 -16.60
N GLY A 149 21.76 5.27 -16.09
CA GLY A 149 21.11 3.99 -16.39
C GLY A 149 20.72 3.13 -15.17
N HIS A 150 20.97 1.82 -15.23
CA HIS A 150 20.47 0.87 -14.21
C HIS A 150 21.56 -0.08 -13.70
N PHE A 151 21.50 -0.40 -12.40
CA PHE A 151 22.16 -1.58 -11.82
C PHE A 151 21.13 -2.68 -11.57
N PHE A 152 21.27 -3.83 -12.23
CA PHE A 152 20.37 -4.98 -12.08
C PHE A 152 20.93 -6.01 -11.09
N TYR A 153 20.06 -6.49 -10.21
CA TYR A 153 20.35 -7.50 -9.20
C TYR A 153 19.33 -8.65 -9.23
N ALA A 154 19.80 -9.87 -8.97
CA ALA A 154 18.95 -11.04 -8.78
C ALA A 154 18.31 -11.01 -7.37
N LEU A 155 16.99 -11.16 -7.31
CA LEU A 155 16.22 -11.18 -6.08
C LEU A 155 16.50 -12.48 -5.29
N PRO A 156 16.88 -12.41 -4.00
CA PRO A 156 17.13 -13.59 -3.16
C PRO A 156 15.88 -14.46 -2.98
N ASP A 157 16.04 -15.78 -2.95
CA ASP A 157 14.93 -16.74 -2.90
C ASP A 157 14.12 -16.70 -1.60
N ASP A 158 14.67 -16.12 -0.52
CA ASP A 158 13.94 -15.86 0.72
C ASP A 158 12.97 -14.66 0.62
N ILE A 159 13.05 -13.87 -0.45
CA ILE A 159 12.12 -12.77 -0.72
C ILE A 159 11.01 -13.23 -1.67
N ASP A 160 9.78 -13.16 -1.14
CA ASP A 160 8.53 -13.47 -1.85
C ASP A 160 8.29 -12.49 -3.01
N GLY A 161 8.65 -12.94 -4.21
CA GLY A 161 8.43 -12.22 -5.45
C GLY A 161 6.94 -11.96 -5.71
N ASP A 162 6.06 -12.91 -5.40
CA ASP A 162 4.62 -12.80 -5.64
C ASP A 162 3.93 -11.79 -4.71
N GLU A 163 4.49 -11.53 -3.53
CA GLU A 163 4.06 -10.42 -2.70
C GLU A 163 4.53 -9.06 -3.22
N LEU A 164 5.80 -8.94 -3.65
CA LEU A 164 6.30 -7.74 -4.32
C LEU A 164 5.50 -7.44 -5.61
N ASN A 165 5.14 -8.49 -6.34
CA ASN A 165 4.33 -8.45 -7.57
C ASN A 165 2.88 -8.01 -7.34
N ARG A 166 2.39 -7.95 -6.09
CA ARG A 166 1.05 -7.41 -5.79
C ARG A 166 1.07 -5.89 -5.61
N SER A 167 2.08 -5.33 -4.93
CA SER A 167 2.16 -3.89 -4.62
C SER A 167 3.03 -3.08 -5.57
N GLY A 168 4.07 -3.68 -6.16
CA GLY A 168 5.22 -2.93 -6.68
C GLY A 168 6.05 -2.32 -5.54
N VAL A 169 7.33 -2.04 -5.81
CA VAL A 169 8.23 -1.35 -4.89
C VAL A 169 9.01 -0.27 -5.63
N SER A 170 9.23 0.86 -4.95
CA SER A 170 9.97 2.04 -5.39
C SER A 170 10.44 2.72 -4.10
N LEU A 171 11.71 2.57 -3.75
CA LEU A 171 12.26 3.11 -2.49
C LEU A 171 13.47 3.99 -2.80
N PRO A 172 13.49 5.26 -2.39
CA PRO A 172 14.71 6.07 -2.48
C PRO A 172 15.80 5.46 -1.60
N LEU A 173 17.05 5.51 -2.08
CA LEU A 173 18.22 5.00 -1.35
C LEU A 173 19.16 6.15 -0.99
N GLY A 174 19.39 6.33 0.31
CA GLY A 174 20.31 7.34 0.83
C GLY A 174 19.72 8.75 0.87
N GLU A 175 20.63 9.72 0.84
CA GLU A 175 20.38 11.17 0.90
C GLU A 175 21.03 11.81 -0.33
N PRO A 176 20.52 12.96 -0.82
CA PRO A 176 21.09 13.64 -1.97
C PRO A 176 22.50 14.17 -1.66
N THR A 177 23.38 14.15 -2.66
CA THR A 177 24.74 14.73 -2.57
C THR A 177 24.75 16.25 -2.75
N VAL A 178 23.66 16.81 -3.26
CA VAL A 178 23.46 18.25 -3.48
C VAL A 178 22.40 18.82 -2.52
N ALA A 179 22.48 20.11 -2.23
CA ALA A 179 21.49 20.79 -1.40
C ALA A 179 20.17 20.94 -2.18
N CYS A 180 19.13 20.23 -1.77
CA CYS A 180 17.80 20.33 -2.35
C CYS A 180 16.90 21.27 -1.52
N GLU A 181 16.37 22.32 -2.14
CA GLU A 181 15.44 23.26 -1.50
C GLU A 181 14.05 22.67 -1.24
N THR A 182 13.65 21.67 -2.04
CA THR A 182 12.35 21.00 -1.96
C THR A 182 12.49 19.50 -1.75
N GLU A 183 11.44 18.89 -1.21
CA GLU A 183 11.34 17.44 -1.01
C GLU A 183 11.22 16.70 -2.36
N GLU A 184 10.65 17.35 -3.37
CA GLU A 184 10.57 16.86 -4.75
C GLU A 184 11.95 16.81 -5.40
N ALA A 185 12.75 17.88 -5.25
CA ALA A 185 14.14 17.90 -5.71
C ALA A 185 14.99 16.85 -4.97
N ARG A 186 14.80 16.70 -3.65
CA ARG A 186 15.44 15.64 -2.85
C ARG A 186 15.14 14.25 -3.40
N LYS A 187 13.87 13.94 -3.71
CA LYS A 187 13.45 12.66 -4.30
C LYS A 187 13.99 12.44 -5.71
N ALA A 188 14.16 13.51 -6.49
CA ALA A 188 14.75 13.44 -7.82
C ALA A 188 16.29 13.28 -7.81
N ALA A 189 16.96 13.67 -6.72
CA ALA A 189 18.42 13.62 -6.58
C ALA A 189 18.96 12.35 -5.89
N VAL A 190 18.10 11.36 -5.59
CA VAL A 190 18.50 10.08 -4.98
C VAL A 190 18.17 8.87 -5.85
N PRO A 191 19.04 7.84 -5.90
CA PRO A 191 18.77 6.59 -6.62
C PRO A 191 17.54 5.85 -6.07
N VAL A 192 16.87 5.06 -6.92
CA VAL A 192 15.61 4.40 -6.56
C VAL A 192 15.70 2.88 -6.73
N LEU A 193 15.49 2.14 -5.63
CA LEU A 193 15.34 0.68 -5.64
C LEU A 193 13.94 0.29 -6.15
N MET A 194 13.86 -0.45 -7.25
CA MET A 194 12.58 -0.80 -7.89
C MET A 194 12.46 -2.32 -8.14
N THR A 195 11.27 -2.88 -7.85
CA THR A 195 10.91 -4.28 -8.15
C THR A 195 9.38 -4.50 -8.09
N GLY A 196 8.91 -5.73 -8.17
CA GLY A 196 7.49 -6.10 -8.22
C GLY A 196 6.86 -5.77 -9.58
N LYS A 197 5.71 -5.09 -9.57
CA LYS A 197 4.99 -4.57 -10.77
C LYS A 197 5.77 -3.51 -11.58
N ARG A 198 7.01 -3.18 -11.22
CA ARG A 198 7.85 -2.27 -12.01
C ARG A 198 8.46 -3.01 -13.20
N TYR A 199 8.81 -2.25 -14.25
CA TYR A 199 9.53 -2.78 -15.41
C TYR A 199 10.63 -1.81 -15.86
N ALA A 200 11.68 -2.37 -16.45
CA ALA A 200 12.81 -1.63 -17.02
C ALA A 200 12.91 -1.94 -18.52
N LEU A 201 13.12 -0.91 -19.34
CA LEU A 201 13.54 -1.13 -20.74
C LEU A 201 14.92 -1.77 -20.73
N ILE A 202 15.14 -2.68 -21.66
CA ILE A 202 16.43 -3.35 -21.86
C ILE A 202 16.85 -3.32 -23.32
N ALA A 203 18.14 -3.51 -23.58
CA ALA A 203 18.66 -3.65 -24.93
C ALA A 203 17.95 -4.80 -25.71
N PRO A 204 17.60 -4.63 -27.00
CA PRO A 204 18.03 -3.53 -27.89
C PRO A 204 17.09 -2.31 -27.96
N SER A 205 16.23 -2.08 -26.96
CA SER A 205 15.26 -0.97 -26.98
C SER A 205 15.87 0.41 -27.22
N THR A 206 15.10 1.31 -27.82
CA THR A 206 15.49 2.69 -28.11
C THR A 206 14.49 3.72 -27.55
N ARG A 207 14.99 4.94 -27.39
CA ARG A 207 14.22 6.19 -27.26
C ARG A 207 14.63 7.14 -28.38
N ALA A 208 13.96 8.29 -28.50
CA ALA A 208 14.35 9.34 -29.44
C ALA A 208 15.80 9.81 -29.20
N GLU A 209 16.27 9.76 -27.96
CA GLU A 209 17.63 10.13 -27.55
C GLU A 209 18.70 9.06 -27.87
N GLY A 210 18.32 7.82 -28.17
CA GLY A 210 19.25 6.74 -28.51
C GLY A 210 18.88 5.35 -27.98
N ALA A 211 19.83 4.42 -28.03
CA ALA A 211 19.63 3.03 -27.60
C ALA A 211 19.94 2.80 -26.10
N TYR A 212 19.25 1.86 -25.48
CA TYR A 212 19.68 1.23 -24.24
C TYR A 212 20.85 0.29 -24.54
N VAL A 213 22.00 0.51 -23.89
CA VAL A 213 23.25 -0.23 -24.17
C VAL A 213 23.60 -1.10 -22.96
N PRO A 214 23.75 -2.43 -23.12
CA PRO A 214 24.23 -3.29 -22.04
C PRO A 214 25.71 -3.01 -21.82
N THR A 215 26.16 -2.89 -20.58
CA THR A 215 27.57 -2.63 -20.30
C THR A 215 28.36 -3.94 -20.41
N ALA A 216 29.41 -3.96 -21.23
CA ALA A 216 30.19 -5.17 -21.48
C ALA A 216 30.79 -5.75 -20.19
N GLY A 217 30.84 -7.07 -20.10
CA GLY A 217 31.36 -7.79 -18.92
C GLY A 217 30.48 -7.70 -17.66
N THR A 218 29.28 -7.10 -17.71
CA THR A 218 28.44 -6.92 -16.52
C THR A 218 27.44 -8.06 -16.32
N ALA A 219 27.70 -8.90 -15.31
CA ALA A 219 26.79 -9.95 -14.89
C ALA A 219 25.71 -9.41 -13.93
N ILE A 220 24.51 -10.01 -13.95
CA ILE A 220 23.49 -9.78 -12.92
C ILE A 220 24.00 -10.35 -11.60
N ARG A 221 24.31 -9.49 -10.63
CA ARG A 221 24.85 -9.90 -9.31
C ARG A 221 23.72 -10.27 -8.35
N PRO A 222 23.95 -11.14 -7.34
CA PRO A 222 23.00 -11.32 -6.24
C PRO A 222 22.73 -9.99 -5.52
N LEU A 223 21.49 -9.74 -5.10
CA LEU A 223 21.14 -8.54 -4.35
C LEU A 223 21.90 -8.47 -3.02
N PRO A 224 22.68 -7.41 -2.74
CA PRO A 224 23.37 -7.23 -1.47
C PRO A 224 22.42 -7.18 -0.27
N ALA A 225 22.88 -7.67 0.88
CA ALA A 225 22.07 -7.76 2.09
C ALA A 225 21.48 -6.40 2.54
N PHE A 226 22.21 -5.30 2.37
CA PHE A 226 21.75 -3.95 2.71
C PHE A 226 20.64 -3.43 1.78
N LEU A 227 20.56 -3.89 0.53
CA LEU A 227 19.43 -3.63 -0.37
C LEU A 227 18.26 -4.61 -0.16
N ALA A 228 18.55 -5.84 0.26
CA ALA A 228 17.54 -6.83 0.59
C ALA A 228 16.77 -6.47 1.87
N ALA A 229 17.42 -5.85 2.87
CA ALA A 229 16.82 -5.42 4.12
C ALA A 229 15.58 -4.50 3.97
N PRO A 230 15.61 -3.37 3.24
CA PRO A 230 14.44 -2.51 3.05
C PRO A 230 13.31 -3.19 2.25
N LEU A 231 13.61 -4.16 1.38
CA LEU A 231 12.57 -4.97 0.73
C LEU A 231 11.85 -5.89 1.73
N ARG A 232 12.60 -6.55 2.62
CA ARG A 232 12.02 -7.38 3.69
C ARG A 232 11.17 -6.54 4.64
N GLU A 233 11.64 -5.34 5.01
CA GLU A 233 10.85 -4.42 5.84
C GLU A 233 9.57 -3.96 5.13
N HIS A 234 9.64 -3.60 3.84
CA HIS A 234 8.44 -3.28 3.07
C HIS A 234 7.41 -4.42 3.11
N LEU A 235 7.85 -5.67 2.92
CA LEU A 235 6.97 -6.85 2.97
C LEU A 235 6.38 -7.06 4.37
N ASN A 236 7.19 -6.98 5.43
CA ASN A 236 6.73 -7.11 6.82
C ASN A 236 5.68 -6.04 7.17
N SER A 237 5.97 -4.78 6.87
CA SER A 237 5.05 -3.66 7.03
C SER A 237 3.74 -3.87 6.24
N ARG A 238 3.79 -4.41 5.01
CA ARG A 238 2.59 -4.76 4.23
C ARG A 238 1.79 -5.91 4.82
N ARG A 239 2.43 -6.95 5.34
CA ARG A 239 1.77 -8.06 6.05
C ARG A 239 1.02 -7.54 7.28
N ALA A 240 1.70 -6.78 8.13
CA ALA A 240 1.09 -6.16 9.31
C ALA A 240 -0.06 -5.20 8.96
N GLN A 241 0.01 -4.46 7.86
CA GLN A 241 -1.11 -3.64 7.36
C GLN A 241 -2.31 -4.50 6.95
N ARG A 242 -2.10 -5.61 6.24
CA ARG A 242 -3.19 -6.53 5.83
C ARG A 242 -3.83 -7.22 7.03
N GLU A 243 -3.04 -7.66 8.01
CA GLU A 243 -3.56 -8.25 9.25
C GLU A 243 -4.42 -7.24 10.03
N LYS A 244 -3.97 -5.99 10.15
CA LYS A 244 -4.76 -4.88 10.75
C LYS A 244 -6.02 -4.54 9.95
N ALA A 245 -6.00 -4.65 8.61
CA ALA A 245 -7.18 -4.44 7.78
C ALA A 245 -8.19 -5.59 7.92
N GLN A 246 -7.70 -6.83 7.98
CA GLN A 246 -8.53 -8.02 8.21
C GLN A 246 -9.17 -8.00 9.61
N SER A 247 -8.43 -7.63 10.65
CA SER A 247 -8.99 -7.51 12.00
C SER A 247 -10.05 -6.40 12.11
N ARG A 248 -9.85 -5.25 11.44
CA ARG A 248 -10.87 -4.19 11.31
C ARG A 248 -12.11 -4.65 10.54
N SER A 249 -11.94 -5.35 9.42
CA SER A 249 -13.07 -5.89 8.64
C SER A 249 -13.87 -6.93 9.43
N ALA A 250 -13.19 -7.78 10.22
CA ALA A 250 -13.84 -8.70 11.14
C ALA A 250 -14.59 -7.99 12.28
N HIS A 251 -14.07 -6.84 12.75
CA HIS A 251 -14.74 -6.01 13.76
C HIS A 251 -16.05 -5.40 13.24
N LEU A 252 -16.00 -4.75 12.08
CA LEU A 252 -17.19 -4.16 11.44
C LEU A 252 -18.26 -5.22 11.17
N ALA A 253 -17.86 -6.37 10.62
CA ALA A 253 -18.77 -7.50 10.40
C ALA A 253 -19.31 -8.16 11.69
N ARG A 254 -18.77 -7.83 12.86
CA ARG A 254 -19.30 -8.20 14.19
C ARG A 254 -20.29 -7.17 14.71
N GLU A 255 -20.00 -5.89 14.50
CA GLU A 255 -20.90 -4.76 14.83
C GLU A 255 -22.19 -4.83 14.00
N ASP A 256 -22.08 -5.06 12.68
CA ASP A 256 -23.23 -5.27 11.78
C ASP A 256 -24.18 -6.38 12.27
N ARG A 257 -23.63 -7.46 12.84
CA ARG A 257 -24.44 -8.57 13.39
C ARG A 257 -25.09 -8.23 14.72
N LEU A 258 -24.43 -7.40 15.54
CA LEU A 258 -24.98 -6.96 16.82
C LEU A 258 -26.16 -6.02 16.60
N TRP A 259 -26.04 -5.08 15.66
CA TRP A 259 -27.14 -4.23 15.19
C TRP A 259 -28.26 -5.05 14.52
N ALA A 260 -27.92 -5.96 13.60
CA ALA A 260 -28.94 -6.82 13.00
C ALA A 260 -29.68 -7.71 14.02
N TRP A 261 -29.03 -8.15 15.10
CA TRP A 261 -29.70 -8.85 16.20
C TRP A 261 -30.61 -7.93 17.01
N ASP A 262 -30.16 -6.70 17.28
CA ASP A 262 -30.92 -5.67 18.00
C ASP A 262 -32.23 -5.33 17.30
N ASP A 263 -32.17 -5.03 15.99
CA ASP A 263 -33.31 -4.72 15.12
C ASP A 263 -34.37 -5.84 15.11
N HIS A 264 -33.94 -7.10 15.17
CA HIS A 264 -34.81 -8.28 15.05
C HIS A 264 -35.29 -8.84 16.40
N THR A 265 -34.87 -8.25 17.53
CA THR A 265 -35.24 -8.69 18.88
C THR A 265 -35.94 -7.53 19.58
N PRO A 266 -37.27 -7.37 19.51
CA PRO A 266 -37.97 -6.29 20.22
C PRO A 266 -37.73 -6.35 21.73
N TRP A 267 -37.94 -5.22 22.42
CA TRP A 267 -37.68 -5.16 23.86
C TRP A 267 -38.63 -6.05 24.67
N THR A 268 -39.83 -6.32 24.15
CA THR A 268 -40.85 -7.21 24.73
C THR A 268 -40.46 -8.70 24.72
N ASP A 269 -39.64 -9.16 23.76
CA ASP A 269 -39.07 -10.53 23.77
C ASP A 269 -38.13 -10.75 24.97
N ILE A 270 -37.46 -9.67 25.39
CA ILE A 270 -36.53 -9.67 26.52
C ILE A 270 -37.28 -9.40 27.82
N LEU A 271 -38.09 -8.34 27.85
CA LEU A 271 -38.89 -7.92 29.00
C LEU A 271 -40.30 -8.52 28.90
N GLU A 272 -40.39 -9.81 29.25
CA GLU A 272 -41.63 -10.59 29.13
C GLU A 272 -42.76 -10.01 29.99
N GLY A 273 -43.95 -9.89 29.40
CA GLY A 273 -45.11 -9.26 30.03
C GLY A 273 -45.11 -7.72 29.99
N TRP A 274 -44.06 -7.07 29.49
CA TRP A 274 -44.04 -5.63 29.25
C TRP A 274 -44.66 -5.30 27.88
N GLU A 275 -45.17 -4.08 27.76
CA GLU A 275 -45.81 -3.59 26.53
C GLU A 275 -45.14 -2.31 26.05
N GLU A 276 -44.97 -2.17 24.73
CA GLU A 276 -44.62 -0.90 24.08
C GLU A 276 -45.88 -0.03 24.01
N THR A 277 -45.84 1.17 24.59
CA THR A 277 -47.03 2.04 24.75
C THR A 277 -46.98 3.33 23.97
N ASP A 278 -45.79 3.85 23.68
CA ASP A 278 -45.59 5.09 22.94
C ASP A 278 -44.16 5.16 22.37
N VAL A 279 -43.92 6.07 21.44
CA VAL A 279 -42.57 6.40 20.93
C VAL A 279 -42.39 7.90 21.03
N ASP A 280 -41.37 8.36 21.76
CA ASP A 280 -41.16 9.79 21.98
C ASP A 280 -40.56 10.51 20.76
N GLY A 281 -40.47 11.85 20.84
CA GLY A 281 -39.98 12.69 19.75
C GLY A 281 -38.50 12.49 19.38
N GLU A 282 -37.73 11.74 20.19
CA GLU A 282 -36.36 11.33 19.86
C GLU A 282 -36.32 9.90 19.27
N GLY A 283 -37.48 9.25 19.09
CA GLY A 283 -37.62 7.88 18.61
C GLY A 283 -37.52 6.82 19.69
N CYS A 284 -37.46 7.20 20.98
CA CYS A 284 -37.27 6.25 22.07
C CYS A 284 -38.59 5.54 22.41
N VAL A 285 -38.55 4.22 22.51
CA VAL A 285 -39.72 3.38 22.79
C VAL A 285 -40.03 3.43 24.29
N THR A 286 -41.23 3.86 24.64
CA THR A 286 -41.74 3.87 26.01
C THR A 286 -42.39 2.53 26.35
N LEU A 287 -41.90 1.91 27.41
CA LEU A 287 -42.30 0.57 27.88
C LEU A 287 -43.09 0.68 29.19
N ARG A 288 -44.19 -0.10 29.28
CA ARG A 288 -45.02 -0.26 30.49
C ARG A 288 -44.78 -1.63 31.12
N HIS A 289 -44.54 -1.64 32.44
CA HIS A 289 -44.55 -2.85 33.25
C HIS A 289 -46.00 -3.26 33.53
N PRO A 290 -46.38 -4.55 33.54
CA PRO A 290 -47.77 -4.99 33.65
C PRO A 290 -48.50 -4.44 34.89
N ASP A 291 -47.82 -4.38 36.04
CA ASP A 291 -48.39 -3.86 37.30
C ASP A 291 -48.22 -2.33 37.50
N ALA A 292 -47.79 -1.58 36.48
CA ALA A 292 -47.53 -0.14 36.64
C ALA A 292 -48.78 0.73 36.48
N SER A 293 -48.96 1.69 37.40
CA SER A 293 -49.97 2.75 37.30
C SER A 293 -49.61 3.86 36.28
N SER A 294 -48.44 3.80 35.67
CA SER A 294 -47.94 4.75 34.67
C SER A 294 -47.56 4.04 33.38
N ASN A 295 -47.94 4.60 32.23
CA ASN A 295 -47.55 4.11 30.92
C ASN A 295 -46.03 4.20 30.66
N ARG A 296 -45.30 5.05 31.39
CA ARG A 296 -43.84 5.22 31.26
C ARG A 296 -43.11 4.54 32.42
N SER A 297 -42.96 3.21 32.34
CA SER A 297 -42.23 2.40 33.33
C SER A 297 -40.73 2.27 33.00
N ALA A 298 -40.40 2.28 31.71
CA ALA A 298 -39.04 2.35 31.18
C ALA A 298 -39.04 3.05 29.81
N VAL A 299 -37.85 3.46 29.36
CA VAL A 299 -37.63 4.01 28.02
C VAL A 299 -36.43 3.28 27.41
N ALA A 300 -36.68 2.59 26.30
CA ALA A 300 -35.64 2.05 25.42
C ALA A 300 -35.22 3.16 24.46
N HIS A 301 -33.97 3.60 24.57
CA HIS A 301 -33.47 4.74 23.82
C HIS A 301 -33.29 4.41 22.33
N ALA A 302 -33.38 5.42 21.48
CA ALA A 302 -33.01 5.30 20.07
C ALA A 302 -31.51 5.59 19.84
N VAL A 303 -31.01 5.20 18.66
CA VAL A 303 -29.67 5.57 18.21
C VAL A 303 -29.59 7.10 18.05
N GLY A 304 -28.68 7.73 18.77
CA GLY A 304 -28.52 9.20 18.76
C GLY A 304 -29.45 9.96 19.71
N CYS A 305 -30.18 9.28 20.62
CA CYS A 305 -30.95 9.93 21.68
C CYS A 305 -30.12 10.92 22.50
N SER A 306 -30.62 12.15 22.69
CA SER A 306 -29.89 13.25 23.31
C SER A 306 -29.69 13.07 24.82
N HIS A 307 -30.54 12.26 25.45
CA HIS A 307 -30.44 11.88 26.86
C HIS A 307 -29.22 11.00 27.16
N LEU A 308 -28.71 10.26 26.17
CA LEU A 308 -27.52 9.41 26.31
C LEU A 308 -26.25 10.15 25.89
N ARG A 309 -25.89 11.20 26.64
CA ARG A 309 -24.78 12.13 26.32
C ARG A 309 -23.40 11.51 26.06
N ASN A 310 -23.17 10.23 26.38
CA ASN A 310 -21.92 9.50 26.19
C ASN A 310 -22.13 8.00 25.86
N SER A 311 -23.26 7.57 25.26
CA SER A 311 -23.35 6.17 24.81
C SER A 311 -22.54 5.99 23.53
N ASP A 312 -21.42 5.27 23.62
CA ASP A 312 -20.58 4.93 22.47
C ASP A 312 -21.43 4.35 21.32
N CYS A 313 -21.24 4.86 20.11
CA CYS A 313 -22.00 4.47 18.91
C CYS A 313 -21.78 3.01 18.47
N ASP A 314 -20.89 2.30 19.14
CA ASP A 314 -20.43 0.94 18.81
C ASP A 314 -21.32 -0.16 19.42
N ALA A 315 -22.44 0.22 20.06
CA ALA A 315 -23.40 -0.71 20.65
C ALA A 315 -24.86 -0.25 20.50
N PRO A 316 -25.82 -1.20 20.38
CA PRO A 316 -27.25 -0.95 20.51
C PRO A 316 -27.64 -0.10 21.72
N PRO A 317 -28.59 0.84 21.55
CA PRO A 317 -28.97 1.75 22.61
C PRO A 317 -29.60 0.99 23.80
N PRO A 318 -29.32 1.43 25.05
CA PRO A 318 -29.80 0.78 26.25
C PRO A 318 -31.27 1.12 26.58
N VAL A 319 -31.80 0.47 27.62
CA VAL A 319 -33.07 0.83 28.27
C VAL A 319 -32.81 1.47 29.63
N THR A 320 -33.56 2.51 29.98
CA THR A 320 -33.60 3.11 31.33
C THR A 320 -34.92 2.79 32.02
N PHE A 321 -34.86 2.26 33.24
CA PHE A 321 -36.03 1.94 34.06
C PHE A 321 -36.37 3.05 35.06
N PHE A 322 -37.67 3.32 35.22
CA PHE A 322 -38.22 4.31 36.17
C PHE A 322 -39.13 3.68 37.23
N THR A 323 -39.55 2.42 37.04
CA THR A 323 -40.30 1.64 38.04
C THR A 323 -39.36 1.03 39.08
N SER A 324 -39.82 0.97 40.34
CA SER A 324 -39.19 0.21 41.42
C SER A 324 -39.55 -1.29 41.41
N THR A 325 -40.62 -1.66 40.70
CA THR A 325 -41.06 -3.05 40.56
C THR A 325 -40.38 -3.63 39.33
N LEU A 326 -39.31 -4.38 39.55
CA LEU A 326 -38.49 -5.04 38.52
C LEU A 326 -38.21 -6.48 38.93
N PRO A 327 -38.16 -7.45 37.98
CA PRO A 327 -37.71 -8.80 38.28
C PRO A 327 -36.26 -8.84 38.78
N ASP A 328 -35.94 -9.77 39.68
CA ASP A 328 -34.61 -9.94 40.29
C ASP A 328 -33.46 -10.01 39.26
N TRP A 329 -33.70 -10.64 38.11
CA TRP A 329 -32.69 -10.75 37.04
C TRP A 329 -32.41 -9.40 36.33
N VAL A 330 -33.40 -8.50 36.28
CA VAL A 330 -33.25 -7.12 35.78
C VAL A 330 -32.48 -6.29 36.81
N LEU A 331 -32.83 -6.41 38.09
CA LEU A 331 -32.11 -5.76 39.19
C LEU A 331 -30.62 -6.17 39.19
N SER A 332 -30.32 -7.46 39.08
CA SER A 332 -28.94 -7.98 38.95
C SER A 332 -28.19 -7.42 37.73
N ALA A 333 -28.89 -7.19 36.60
CA ALA A 333 -28.29 -6.59 35.41
C ALA A 333 -27.96 -5.09 35.59
N LEU A 334 -28.74 -4.39 36.43
CA LEU A 334 -28.62 -2.98 36.78
C LEU A 334 -27.60 -2.73 37.91
N GLU A 335 -27.49 -3.62 38.90
CA GLU A 335 -26.48 -3.54 39.97
C GLU A 335 -25.04 -3.50 39.43
N THR A 336 -24.86 -4.07 38.23
CA THR A 336 -23.59 -4.13 37.53
C THR A 336 -23.43 -3.02 36.46
N THR A 337 -24.23 -1.95 36.50
CA THR A 337 -24.02 -0.70 35.73
C THR A 337 -23.83 0.50 36.66
N GLU A 338 -23.04 1.48 36.22
CA GLU A 338 -22.66 2.64 37.05
C GLU A 338 -23.86 3.45 37.54
N ASN A 339 -24.89 3.61 36.70
CA ASN A 339 -26.03 4.45 37.00
C ASN A 339 -27.24 3.69 37.58
N LYS A 340 -27.16 2.37 37.74
CA LYS A 340 -28.17 1.47 38.35
C LYS A 340 -29.60 1.56 37.80
N GLN A 341 -29.82 2.28 36.70
CA GLN A 341 -31.12 2.50 36.07
C GLN A 341 -31.08 2.24 34.57
N THR A 342 -29.91 2.34 33.92
CA THR A 342 -29.72 2.08 32.49
C THR A 342 -28.90 0.80 32.27
N VAL A 343 -29.30 -0.02 31.30
CA VAL A 343 -28.59 -1.25 30.93
C VAL A 343 -28.76 -1.59 29.46
N GLY A 344 -27.67 -2.04 28.82
CA GLY A 344 -27.66 -2.44 27.41
C GLY A 344 -28.45 -3.74 27.15
N LYS A 345 -29.12 -3.81 26.00
CA LYS A 345 -30.02 -4.91 25.60
C LYS A 345 -29.37 -6.29 25.65
N LEU A 346 -28.16 -6.42 25.10
CA LEU A 346 -27.37 -7.65 25.13
C LEU A 346 -27.05 -8.12 26.57
N LYS A 347 -26.89 -7.19 27.51
CA LYS A 347 -26.63 -7.51 28.90
C LYS A 347 -27.89 -8.01 29.60
N LEU A 348 -29.05 -7.39 29.38
CA LEU A 348 -30.33 -7.94 29.85
C LEU A 348 -30.61 -9.33 29.26
N TYR A 349 -30.40 -9.52 27.97
CA TYR A 349 -30.50 -10.83 27.31
C TYR A 349 -29.58 -11.88 27.95
N ALA A 350 -28.35 -11.50 28.31
CA ALA A 350 -27.41 -12.36 29.04
C ALA A 350 -27.87 -12.70 30.47
N HIS A 351 -28.44 -11.75 31.21
CA HIS A 351 -29.00 -12.01 32.54
C HIS A 351 -30.24 -12.91 32.47
N LYS A 352 -31.16 -12.69 31.51
CA LYS A 352 -32.39 -13.51 31.34
C LYS A 352 -32.09 -14.98 31.01
N LEU A 353 -31.15 -15.25 30.10
CA LEU A 353 -30.98 -16.60 29.51
C LEU A 353 -29.67 -17.31 29.88
N TYR A 354 -28.66 -16.58 30.38
CA TYR A 354 -27.30 -17.10 30.56
C TYR A 354 -26.68 -16.70 31.91
N GLY A 355 -27.50 -16.34 32.91
CA GLY A 355 -27.03 -16.01 34.27
C GLY A 355 -26.06 -14.82 34.34
N GLY A 356 -26.13 -13.92 33.37
CA GLY A 356 -25.25 -12.74 33.25
C GLY A 356 -24.00 -12.97 32.41
N ASP A 357 -23.73 -14.18 31.90
CA ASP A 357 -22.58 -14.44 31.03
C ASP A 357 -22.79 -13.87 29.62
N VAL A 358 -22.43 -12.60 29.45
CA VAL A 358 -22.42 -11.86 28.16
C VAL A 358 -21.55 -12.56 27.11
N ARG A 359 -20.50 -13.30 27.49
CA ARG A 359 -19.64 -14.02 26.54
C ARG A 359 -20.34 -15.26 25.98
N THR A 360 -21.08 -15.98 26.82
CA THR A 360 -21.92 -17.10 26.37
C THR A 360 -23.10 -16.58 25.56
N ALA A 361 -23.77 -15.50 25.97
CA ALA A 361 -24.82 -14.85 25.19
C ALA A 361 -24.34 -14.45 23.78
N ARG A 362 -23.20 -13.74 23.68
CA ARG A 362 -22.57 -13.41 22.39
C ARG A 362 -22.26 -14.65 21.54
N ARG A 363 -21.84 -15.76 22.14
CA ARG A 363 -21.57 -17.00 21.41
C ARG A 363 -22.86 -17.62 20.84
N MET A 364 -23.92 -17.67 21.63
CA MET A 364 -25.20 -18.24 21.22
C MET A 364 -25.88 -17.40 20.12
N LEU A 365 -25.66 -16.08 20.11
CA LEU A 365 -26.12 -15.15 19.08
C LEU A 365 -25.23 -15.11 17.81
N GLY A 366 -24.13 -15.89 17.75
CA GLY A 366 -23.20 -15.84 16.60
C GLY A 366 -22.37 -14.54 16.50
N LEU A 367 -22.28 -13.79 17.60
CA LEU A 367 -21.54 -12.53 17.76
C LEU A 367 -20.13 -12.73 18.36
N ALA A 368 -19.84 -13.90 18.91
CA ALA A 368 -18.51 -14.23 19.39
C ALA A 368 -17.59 -14.61 18.23
N ASP A 369 -16.31 -14.25 18.35
CA ASP A 369 -15.29 -14.69 17.42
C ASP A 369 -15.21 -16.22 17.40
N HIS A 370 -15.69 -16.81 16.31
CA HIS A 370 -15.07 -18.02 15.80
C HIS A 370 -13.69 -17.61 15.29
N ALA A 371 -12.73 -17.44 16.22
CA ALA A 371 -11.33 -17.58 15.88
C ALA A 371 -11.24 -18.90 15.09
N PRO A 372 -10.90 -18.87 13.79
CA PRO A 372 -10.97 -20.07 12.97
C PRO A 372 -10.09 -21.09 13.64
N THR A 373 -10.69 -22.19 14.11
CA THR A 373 -10.00 -23.20 14.91
C THR A 373 -8.85 -23.70 14.07
N ARG A 374 -7.65 -23.16 14.33
CA ARG A 374 -6.46 -23.40 13.53
C ARG A 374 -6.33 -24.90 13.50
N ALA A 375 -6.56 -25.52 12.34
CA ALA A 375 -6.68 -26.96 12.22
C ALA A 375 -5.36 -27.55 12.72
N ARG A 376 -5.37 -27.99 13.98
CA ARG A 376 -4.19 -28.40 14.71
C ARG A 376 -3.81 -29.72 14.07
N LYS A 377 -2.93 -29.64 13.05
CA LYS A 377 -2.46 -30.81 12.28
C LYS A 377 -2.21 -31.93 13.28
N ALA A 378 -2.94 -33.03 13.10
CA ALA A 378 -2.89 -34.14 14.03
C ALA A 378 -1.47 -34.71 14.02
N SER A 379 -0.67 -34.31 15.00
CA SER A 379 0.62 -34.92 15.28
C SER A 379 0.34 -36.28 15.89
N THR A 380 0.24 -37.30 15.04
CA THR A 380 0.27 -38.70 15.44
C THR A 380 1.60 -39.01 16.11
N SER A 381 1.61 -39.00 17.44
CA SER A 381 2.69 -39.57 18.24
C SER A 381 2.16 -40.05 19.60
N ASN A 382 1.98 -41.37 19.67
CA ASN A 382 2.05 -42.28 20.82
C ASN A 382 1.81 -41.73 22.25
N ALA A 383 0.78 -42.28 22.89
CA ALA A 383 0.75 -42.45 24.35
C ALA A 383 1.76 -43.57 24.76
N PRO A 384 2.21 -43.67 26.04
CA PRO A 384 1.27 -44.06 27.10
C PRO A 384 1.47 -43.45 28.51
N SER A 385 0.36 -43.52 29.26
CA SER A 385 0.26 -43.79 30.71
C SER A 385 0.23 -42.65 31.76
N ALA A 386 -0.74 -42.83 32.67
CA ALA A 386 -0.80 -42.46 34.10
C ALA A 386 -0.80 -40.97 34.55
N GLY A 387 -1.90 -40.56 35.21
CA GLY A 387 -2.01 -39.28 35.91
C GLY A 387 -3.46 -38.79 36.03
N GLY A 388 -4.25 -39.40 36.93
CA GLY A 388 -5.70 -39.18 36.98
C GLY A 388 -6.13 -37.80 37.50
N TRP A 389 -7.16 -37.22 36.88
CA TRP A 389 -7.90 -36.06 37.39
C TRP A 389 -9.40 -36.39 37.42
N LYS A 390 -10.09 -35.98 38.48
CA LYS A 390 -11.50 -36.35 38.73
C LYS A 390 -12.46 -35.68 37.74
N THR A 391 -13.32 -36.47 37.11
CA THR A 391 -14.43 -35.97 36.30
C THR A 391 -15.48 -35.30 37.19
N VAL A 392 -15.63 -33.97 37.08
CA VAL A 392 -16.82 -33.28 37.59
C VAL A 392 -17.97 -33.57 36.61
N GLN A 393 -18.99 -34.30 37.07
CA GLN A 393 -20.18 -34.55 36.27
C GLN A 393 -21.02 -33.27 36.19
N PHE A 394 -20.97 -32.59 35.04
CA PHE A 394 -21.98 -31.60 34.70
C PHE A 394 -23.30 -32.31 34.36
N VAL A 395 -24.34 -32.04 35.14
CA VAL A 395 -25.70 -32.51 34.85
C VAL A 395 -26.17 -31.89 33.54
N LYS A 396 -26.41 -32.72 32.52
CA LYS A 396 -27.08 -32.29 31.29
C LYS A 396 -28.53 -31.94 31.61
N GLN A 397 -28.83 -30.66 31.80
CA GLN A 397 -30.20 -30.18 31.62
C GLN A 397 -30.55 -30.22 30.12
N ALA A 398 -31.77 -30.65 29.82
CA ALA A 398 -32.25 -30.73 28.44
C ALA A 398 -32.49 -29.31 27.88
N PRO A 399 -32.23 -29.06 26.58
CA PRO A 399 -32.49 -27.76 25.99
C PRO A 399 -34.00 -27.48 25.95
N VAL A 400 -34.39 -26.32 26.50
CA VAL A 400 -35.73 -25.76 26.30
C VAL A 400 -35.92 -25.50 24.80
N LYS A 401 -36.94 -26.10 24.19
CA LYS A 401 -37.29 -25.84 22.79
C LYS A 401 -37.97 -24.46 22.68
N LEU A 402 -37.26 -23.44 22.22
CA LEU A 402 -37.93 -22.28 21.63
C LEU A 402 -38.50 -22.67 20.26
N ASN A 403 -39.82 -22.54 20.11
CA ASN A 403 -40.49 -22.60 18.81
C ASN A 403 -40.30 -21.25 18.10
N LEU A 404 -39.20 -21.10 17.37
CA LEU A 404 -39.05 -20.01 16.40
C LEU A 404 -39.88 -20.33 15.14
N PRO A 405 -40.63 -19.37 14.57
CA PRO A 405 -41.32 -19.57 13.31
C PRO A 405 -40.32 -19.83 12.17
N PRO A 406 -40.69 -20.61 11.13
CA PRO A 406 -39.79 -20.90 10.02
C PRO A 406 -39.42 -19.63 9.25
N ARG A 407 -38.12 -19.46 9.03
CA ARG A 407 -37.55 -18.35 8.25
C ARG A 407 -38.17 -18.34 6.84
N PRO A 408 -38.68 -17.20 6.33
CA PRO A 408 -39.21 -17.15 4.96
C PRO A 408 -38.09 -17.45 3.96
N VAL A 409 -38.27 -18.51 3.18
CA VAL A 409 -37.33 -18.89 2.11
C VAL A 409 -37.43 -17.85 1.00
N ARG A 410 -36.44 -16.95 0.94
CA ARG A 410 -36.33 -15.95 -0.12
C ARG A 410 -36.10 -16.69 -1.45
N ALA A 411 -37.13 -16.77 -2.28
CA ALA A 411 -37.05 -17.45 -3.57
C ALA A 411 -35.90 -16.88 -4.42
N ARG A 412 -34.89 -17.71 -4.71
CA ARG A 412 -33.92 -17.39 -5.75
C ARG A 412 -34.66 -17.46 -7.08
N ARG A 413 -34.75 -16.32 -7.79
CA ARG A 413 -34.95 -16.36 -9.24
C ARG A 413 -33.74 -17.09 -9.84
N THR A 414 -33.94 -18.33 -10.25
CA THR A 414 -33.14 -18.94 -11.30
C THR A 414 -33.56 -18.28 -12.60
N SER A 415 -32.63 -17.59 -13.26
CA SER A 415 -32.75 -17.31 -14.69
C SER A 415 -32.33 -18.58 -15.42
N ASP A 416 -33.26 -19.20 -16.14
CA ASP A 416 -33.02 -20.41 -16.89
C ASP A 416 -32.00 -20.15 -18.00
N VAL A 417 -30.93 -20.93 -18.01
CA VAL A 417 -30.01 -21.05 -19.14
C VAL A 417 -30.00 -22.53 -19.51
N GLU A 418 -30.60 -22.84 -20.64
CA GLU A 418 -30.77 -24.19 -21.17
C GLU A 418 -29.40 -24.72 -21.64
N VAL A 419 -28.80 -25.61 -20.85
CA VAL A 419 -27.56 -26.30 -21.22
C VAL A 419 -27.93 -27.56 -22.00
N VAL A 420 -27.75 -27.52 -23.32
CA VAL A 420 -27.88 -28.69 -24.18
C VAL A 420 -26.63 -29.56 -24.06
N GLU A 421 -26.78 -30.78 -23.54
CA GLU A 421 -25.70 -31.77 -23.55
C GLU A 421 -25.48 -32.36 -24.96
N PRO A 422 -24.23 -32.49 -25.44
CA PRO A 422 -23.95 -33.19 -26.68
C PRO A 422 -23.96 -34.71 -26.46
N VAL A 423 -24.98 -35.38 -27.01
CA VAL A 423 -25.06 -36.85 -27.05
C VAL A 423 -23.97 -37.39 -27.98
N VAL A 424 -23.09 -38.23 -27.42
CA VAL A 424 -22.12 -39.02 -28.21
C VAL A 424 -22.84 -40.21 -28.85
N ALA A 425 -22.87 -40.26 -30.18
CA ALA A 425 -23.33 -41.41 -30.95
C ALA A 425 -22.23 -41.92 -31.87
N ALA A 426 -21.92 -43.22 -31.78
CA ALA A 426 -20.99 -43.90 -32.69
C ALA A 426 -21.71 -44.34 -33.98
N PRO A 427 -21.04 -44.27 -35.15
CA PRO A 427 -21.51 -44.94 -36.35
C PRO A 427 -20.83 -46.31 -36.55
N THR A 428 -21.65 -47.34 -36.74
CA THR A 428 -21.22 -48.71 -37.07
C THR A 428 -20.71 -48.81 -38.52
N ALA A 429 -19.79 -49.74 -38.77
CA ALA A 429 -19.20 -49.99 -40.08
C ALA A 429 -20.20 -50.56 -41.12
N ALA A 430 -19.94 -50.25 -42.39
CA ALA A 430 -20.36 -51.06 -43.53
C ALA A 430 -19.17 -51.22 -44.49
N THR A 431 -18.95 -52.45 -44.94
CA THR A 431 -17.78 -52.89 -45.72
C THR A 431 -18.04 -52.75 -47.22
N GLU A 432 -17.05 -52.34 -48.01
CA GLU A 432 -16.93 -52.89 -49.36
C GLU A 432 -15.46 -52.97 -49.82
N THR A 433 -15.13 -54.09 -50.44
CA THR A 433 -13.78 -54.54 -50.81
C THR A 433 -13.60 -54.40 -52.32
N ILE A 434 -12.39 -54.13 -52.82
CA ILE A 434 -11.89 -54.67 -54.11
C ILE A 434 -10.36 -54.49 -54.20
N ASP A 435 -9.69 -55.51 -54.72
CA ASP A 435 -8.23 -55.65 -54.84
C ASP A 435 -7.64 -55.07 -56.15
N PRO A 436 -6.29 -54.90 -56.25
CA PRO A 436 -5.57 -54.42 -57.45
C PRO A 436 -5.25 -55.61 -58.41
N PRO A 437 -4.32 -55.55 -59.41
CA PRO A 437 -3.46 -54.48 -59.96
C PRO A 437 -3.48 -54.42 -61.52
N LYS A 438 -2.49 -53.77 -62.17
CA LYS A 438 -1.55 -54.32 -63.24
C LYS A 438 -0.90 -53.19 -64.08
N ALA A 439 0.18 -53.50 -64.81
CA ALA A 439 1.16 -52.54 -65.38
C ALA A 439 1.28 -52.53 -66.93
N GLU A 440 1.88 -51.44 -67.45
CA GLU A 440 2.58 -51.26 -68.76
C GLU A 440 1.75 -51.41 -70.09
N PRO A 441 2.23 -50.97 -71.29
CA PRO A 441 3.58 -50.47 -71.67
C PRO A 441 3.66 -49.18 -72.55
N GLU A 442 4.91 -48.84 -72.91
CA GLU A 442 5.50 -47.92 -73.92
C GLU A 442 4.67 -47.22 -75.04
N LYS A 443 5.11 -45.98 -75.41
CA LYS A 443 5.74 -45.66 -76.74
C LYS A 443 6.33 -44.23 -76.87
N THR A 444 7.53 -44.12 -77.44
CA THR A 444 8.20 -42.91 -78.01
C THR A 444 7.86 -42.76 -79.52
N PRO A 445 8.38 -41.79 -80.36
CA PRO A 445 9.45 -40.76 -80.21
C PRO A 445 8.97 -39.31 -80.60
N ALA A 446 9.74 -38.23 -80.87
CA ALA A 446 11.15 -38.05 -81.27
C ALA A 446 11.72 -36.60 -81.10
N LYS A 447 13.07 -36.48 -80.98
CA LYS A 447 14.04 -35.49 -81.58
C LYS A 447 13.68 -33.96 -81.59
N LYS A 448 14.56 -33.00 -81.21
CA LYS A 448 16.05 -32.89 -81.26
C LYS A 448 16.67 -32.06 -80.10
N THR A 449 17.92 -32.41 -79.76
CA THR A 449 18.96 -31.72 -78.94
C THR A 449 19.80 -30.70 -79.75
N PRO A 450 20.90 -30.06 -79.23
CA PRO A 450 21.52 -30.01 -77.88
C PRO A 450 21.46 -28.57 -77.29
N ALA A 451 22.21 -28.09 -76.26
CA ALA A 451 23.26 -28.57 -75.32
C ALA A 451 23.04 -27.85 -73.94
N LYS A 452 23.91 -27.78 -72.91
CA LYS A 452 25.28 -28.27 -72.54
C LYS A 452 25.22 -28.68 -71.05
N LYS A 453 26.02 -29.67 -70.63
CA LYS A 453 26.31 -30.11 -69.22
C LYS A 453 27.84 -29.98 -68.99
N PRO A 454 28.45 -30.29 -67.80
CA PRO A 454 27.95 -30.85 -66.52
C PRO A 454 28.09 -29.85 -65.33
N ALA A 455 27.46 -29.95 -64.15
CA ALA A 455 27.09 -31.04 -63.23
C ALA A 455 28.16 -31.41 -62.16
N VAL A 456 27.85 -31.11 -60.89
CA VAL A 456 28.38 -31.78 -59.68
C VAL A 456 27.19 -32.07 -58.74
N LYS A 457 27.25 -33.17 -57.99
CA LYS A 457 26.22 -33.68 -57.05
C LYS A 457 26.69 -33.59 -55.59
N LYS A 458 25.74 -33.82 -54.67
CA LYS A 458 25.87 -34.08 -53.21
C LYS A 458 25.96 -32.81 -52.34
N ALA A 459 25.40 -32.77 -51.13
CA ALA A 459 24.41 -33.66 -50.49
C ALA A 459 23.63 -32.89 -49.42
N SER A 460 22.48 -33.43 -49.01
CA SER A 460 21.72 -32.97 -47.83
C SER A 460 22.34 -33.55 -46.55
N ALA A 461 22.45 -32.73 -45.51
CA ALA A 461 22.72 -33.13 -44.13
C ALA A 461 21.88 -32.26 -43.16
N ALA A 462 21.51 -32.84 -42.02
CA ALA A 462 20.64 -32.24 -41.00
C ALA A 462 21.44 -31.33 -40.05
N PRO A 463 20.81 -30.61 -39.09
CA PRO A 463 21.45 -29.48 -38.41
C PRO A 463 22.51 -29.92 -37.40
N GLU A 464 23.63 -29.20 -37.38
CA GLU A 464 24.65 -29.31 -36.33
C GLU A 464 24.24 -28.55 -35.06
N SER A 465 24.91 -28.92 -33.97
CA SER A 465 24.55 -28.63 -32.59
C SER A 465 24.75 -27.17 -32.16
N TYR A 466 23.95 -26.77 -31.17
CA TYR A 466 24.13 -25.60 -30.31
C TYR A 466 25.54 -25.52 -29.70
N ASP A 467 26.20 -24.37 -29.85
CA ASP A 467 27.54 -24.06 -29.32
C ASP A 467 27.45 -23.01 -28.20
N PRO A 468 27.87 -23.31 -26.95
CA PRO A 468 27.78 -22.39 -25.81
C PRO A 468 29.02 -21.50 -25.67
N ALA A 469 29.28 -20.65 -26.67
CA ALA A 469 30.40 -19.69 -26.66
C ALA A 469 29.92 -18.25 -26.94
N TRP A 470 29.49 -17.53 -25.90
CA TRP A 470 29.11 -16.10 -25.96
C TRP A 470 29.77 -15.21 -24.89
N ASP A 471 30.68 -15.77 -24.08
CA ASP A 471 31.33 -15.07 -22.97
C ASP A 471 32.78 -14.58 -23.27
N SER A 472 33.30 -14.74 -24.50
CA SER A 472 34.75 -14.58 -24.77
C SER A 472 35.22 -13.72 -25.95
N GLU A 473 34.34 -13.10 -26.75
CA GLU A 473 34.75 -12.31 -27.93
C GLU A 473 34.33 -10.83 -27.87
N PHE A 474 34.98 -10.03 -27.00
CA PHE A 474 35.04 -8.56 -27.14
C PHE A 474 36.29 -7.98 -26.47
N THR A 475 37.46 -8.48 -26.87
CA THR A 475 38.77 -7.86 -26.58
C THR A 475 39.53 -7.67 -27.88
N ASP A 476 39.45 -6.47 -28.46
CA ASP A 476 40.60 -5.73 -28.99
C ASP A 476 40.16 -4.36 -29.54
N SER A 477 41.06 -3.37 -29.45
CA SER A 477 40.91 -1.96 -29.90
C SER A 477 40.13 -1.00 -28.97
N VAL A 478 40.84 -0.38 -28.01
CA VAL A 478 40.44 0.88 -27.35
C VAL A 478 41.65 1.83 -27.38
N PRO A 479 41.50 3.12 -27.75
CA PRO A 479 42.59 4.08 -27.73
C PRO A 479 42.87 4.62 -26.30
N GLU A 480 44.15 4.87 -26.03
CA GLU A 480 44.69 5.30 -24.73
C GLU A 480 44.34 6.76 -24.40
N ILE A 481 43.91 7.04 -23.17
CA ILE A 481 43.63 8.40 -22.66
C ILE A 481 44.54 8.69 -21.47
N GLN A 482 45.24 9.83 -21.51
CA GLN A 482 46.23 10.25 -20.52
C GLN A 482 45.58 10.77 -19.21
N PRO A 483 46.20 10.57 -18.03
CA PRO A 483 45.68 10.98 -16.72
C PRO A 483 45.97 12.46 -16.38
N TRP A 484 45.27 12.99 -15.37
CA TRP A 484 45.35 14.37 -14.88
C TRP A 484 45.80 14.41 -13.40
N GLU A 485 46.66 15.36 -13.02
CA GLU A 485 47.31 15.38 -11.68
C GLU A 485 46.55 16.19 -10.59
N PRO A 486 46.66 15.81 -9.29
CA PRO A 486 45.96 16.48 -8.18
C PRO A 486 46.89 17.35 -7.29
N ALA A 487 46.57 18.63 -7.10
CA ALA A 487 47.39 19.53 -6.23
C ALA A 487 46.63 20.59 -5.40
N SER A 488 45.30 20.65 -5.38
CA SER A 488 44.55 21.79 -4.80
C SER A 488 43.73 21.51 -3.52
N LEU A 489 43.61 20.26 -3.05
CA LEU A 489 42.66 19.92 -1.99
C LEU A 489 43.12 20.34 -0.58
N HIS A 490 44.43 20.30 -0.31
CA HIS A 490 44.97 20.40 1.05
C HIS A 490 44.89 21.82 1.65
N ASP A 491 44.91 22.84 0.79
CA ASP A 491 44.97 24.26 1.18
C ASP A 491 43.59 24.84 1.56
N HIS A 492 42.50 24.21 1.11
CA HIS A 492 41.13 24.60 1.47
C HIS A 492 40.74 24.17 2.89
N ALA A 493 41.14 22.96 3.31
CA ALA A 493 40.77 22.41 4.61
C ALA A 493 41.33 23.22 5.79
N ALA A 494 42.55 23.75 5.67
CA ALA A 494 43.20 24.55 6.71
C ALA A 494 42.47 25.88 7.01
N ARG A 495 41.89 26.52 5.99
CA ARG A 495 41.19 27.81 6.14
C ARG A 495 39.83 27.66 6.80
N PHE A 496 39.16 26.52 6.63
CA PHE A 496 37.86 26.25 7.22
C PHE A 496 37.93 26.15 8.75
N ILE A 497 38.90 25.39 9.27
CA ILE A 497 39.04 25.10 10.71
C ILE A 497 39.35 26.35 11.54
N ALA A 498 40.04 27.34 10.97
CA ALA A 498 40.47 28.56 11.66
C ALA A 498 39.34 29.57 11.98
N SER A 499 38.09 29.32 11.54
CA SER A 499 37.05 30.36 11.47
C SER A 499 35.85 30.20 12.43
N HIS A 500 35.72 29.09 13.18
CA HIS A 500 34.49 28.78 13.93
C HIS A 500 34.74 28.17 15.33
N ALA A 501 34.77 29.02 16.36
CA ALA A 501 34.69 28.63 17.78
C ALA A 501 33.51 29.35 18.47
N ALA A 502 32.82 28.68 19.40
CA ALA A 502 31.51 29.12 19.94
C ALA A 502 31.48 29.24 21.49
N PRO A 503 30.61 30.11 22.06
CA PRO A 503 30.45 30.30 23.52
C PRO A 503 29.47 29.30 24.17
N THR A 504 29.39 29.31 25.51
CA THR A 504 28.76 28.26 26.31
C THR A 504 27.36 28.59 26.87
N THR A 505 26.62 27.56 27.23
CA THR A 505 25.17 27.53 27.52
C THR A 505 24.67 28.39 28.69
N HIS A 506 25.56 28.95 29.52
CA HIS A 506 25.19 29.64 30.76
C HIS A 506 24.58 31.03 30.50
N GLU A 507 25.17 31.79 29.57
CA GLU A 507 24.80 33.18 29.22
C GLU A 507 23.38 33.30 28.60
N ILE A 508 22.82 32.17 28.14
CA ILE A 508 21.49 32.12 27.52
C ILE A 508 20.38 32.20 28.58
N TRP A 509 20.61 31.67 29.79
CA TRP A 509 19.58 31.55 30.82
C TRP A 509 19.34 32.83 31.63
N GLU A 510 20.38 33.62 31.91
CA GLU A 510 20.22 34.89 32.65
C GLU A 510 19.40 35.92 31.86
N SER A 511 19.48 35.90 30.52
CA SER A 511 18.72 36.79 29.65
C SER A 511 17.21 36.51 29.65
N ILE A 512 16.78 35.33 30.06
CA ILE A 512 15.36 34.94 30.10
C ILE A 512 14.72 35.39 31.42
N ALA A 513 15.44 35.24 32.54
CA ALA A 513 14.94 35.62 33.87
C ALA A 513 14.68 37.13 34.04
N ALA A 514 15.38 37.98 33.29
CA ALA A 514 15.32 39.44 33.44
C ALA A 514 14.02 40.12 32.93
N ARG A 515 13.02 39.37 32.45
CA ARG A 515 11.94 39.92 31.58
C ARG A 515 10.50 39.77 32.07
N GLU A 516 10.26 39.23 33.27
CA GLU A 516 8.90 39.07 33.86
C GLU A 516 8.12 40.39 34.05
N VAL A 517 8.78 41.55 34.04
CA VAL A 517 8.20 42.83 34.53
C VAL A 517 7.37 43.60 33.48
N ARG A 518 7.34 43.20 32.19
CA ARG A 518 6.76 44.05 31.11
C ARG A 518 5.51 43.54 30.38
N LEU A 519 5.00 42.33 30.66
CA LEU A 519 3.85 41.78 29.91
C LEU A 519 2.47 42.04 30.54
N SER A 520 2.41 42.59 31.76
CA SER A 520 1.16 42.92 32.45
C SER A 520 0.37 44.08 31.83
N GLU A 521 0.98 44.89 30.95
CA GLU A 521 0.35 46.08 30.36
C GLU A 521 -0.23 45.86 28.95
N TRP A 522 0.06 44.73 28.29
CA TRP A 522 -0.42 44.46 26.92
C TRP A 522 -1.74 43.65 26.87
N ALA A 523 -2.08 42.96 27.96
CA ALA A 523 -3.32 42.18 28.08
C ALA A 523 -4.47 43.02 28.66
N GLY A 524 -5.06 43.88 27.82
CA GLY A 524 -6.20 44.70 28.20
C GLY A 524 -7.48 43.91 28.50
N LYS A 525 -7.92 43.97 29.77
CA LYS A 525 -9.29 43.83 30.31
C LYS A 525 -10.36 43.16 29.42
N ASP A 526 -10.84 41.98 29.83
CA ASP A 526 -12.16 41.89 30.50
C ASP A 526 -12.45 40.52 31.16
N SER A 527 -13.03 40.64 32.36
CA SER A 527 -13.89 39.71 33.14
C SER A 527 -13.52 38.22 33.20
N GLU A 528 -12.91 37.73 34.29
CA GLU A 528 -13.54 37.41 35.59
C GLU A 528 -14.60 36.28 35.56
N SER A 529 -14.14 35.02 35.60
CA SER A 529 -14.66 33.99 36.53
C SER A 529 -13.89 32.67 36.48
N GLU A 530 -12.56 32.69 36.64
CA GLU A 530 -11.80 31.49 37.00
C GLU A 530 -10.52 31.89 37.76
N LYS A 531 -10.20 31.21 38.85
CA LYS A 531 -8.95 31.46 39.60
C LYS A 531 -7.80 30.66 39.00
N TRP A 532 -7.19 31.22 37.96
CA TRP A 532 -5.95 30.69 37.37
C TRP A 532 -4.81 30.86 38.38
N THR A 533 -4.19 29.74 38.77
CA THR A 533 -2.97 29.78 39.59
C THR A 533 -1.84 30.43 38.80
N ASP A 534 -0.81 30.95 39.47
CA ASP A 534 0.32 31.58 38.77
C ASP A 534 1.00 30.59 37.80
N ARG A 535 1.00 29.31 38.16
CA ARG A 535 1.47 28.20 37.32
C ARG A 535 0.63 27.97 36.06
N ASP A 536 -0.66 28.28 36.09
CA ASP A 536 -1.54 28.19 34.91
C ASP A 536 -1.36 29.40 33.99
N ARG A 537 -1.07 30.59 34.56
CA ARG A 537 -0.70 31.78 33.80
C ARG A 537 0.65 31.60 33.11
N GLU A 538 1.65 31.12 33.84
CA GLU A 538 2.97 30.74 33.34
C GLU A 538 2.84 29.76 32.16
N ARG A 539 2.13 28.64 32.35
CA ARG A 539 1.86 27.66 31.29
C ARG A 539 1.12 28.22 30.08
N ARG A 540 0.23 29.20 30.28
CA ARG A 540 -0.50 29.88 29.20
C ARG A 540 0.40 30.83 28.44
N GLN A 541 1.25 31.60 29.12
CA GLN A 541 2.24 32.48 28.52
C GLN A 541 3.28 31.65 27.73
N THR A 542 3.86 30.61 28.33
CA THR A 542 4.76 29.68 27.65
C THR A 542 4.14 29.10 26.37
N ARG A 543 2.84 28.76 26.37
CA ARG A 543 2.13 28.30 25.16
C ARG A 543 1.93 29.41 24.12
N ALA A 544 1.68 30.64 24.53
CA ALA A 544 1.56 31.80 23.63
C ALA A 544 2.92 32.14 23.00
N ASP A 545 3.99 32.17 23.79
CA ASP A 545 5.36 32.41 23.34
C ASP A 545 5.79 31.33 22.34
N LEU A 546 5.56 30.05 22.67
CA LEU A 546 5.85 28.93 21.76
C LEU A 546 4.99 28.94 20.49
N PHE A 547 3.76 29.45 20.55
CA PHE A 547 2.93 29.66 19.37
C PHE A 547 3.52 30.78 18.49
N ALA A 548 3.89 31.91 19.09
CA ALA A 548 4.56 33.01 18.38
C ALA A 548 5.88 32.55 17.73
N ILE A 549 6.73 31.85 18.49
CA ILE A 549 8.01 31.26 18.05
C ILE A 549 7.83 30.27 16.88
N ARG A 550 6.70 29.54 16.82
CA ARG A 550 6.43 28.54 15.78
C ARG A 550 5.72 29.11 14.54
N HIS A 551 4.92 30.17 14.69
CA HIS A 551 3.97 30.59 13.65
C HIS A 551 4.12 32.03 13.15
N LEU A 552 4.92 32.88 13.79
CA LEU A 552 5.25 34.20 13.24
C LEU A 552 6.34 34.09 12.14
N PRO A 553 6.29 34.93 11.10
CA PRO A 553 7.44 35.17 10.24
C PRO A 553 8.67 35.55 11.07
N ILE A 554 9.86 35.16 10.62
CA ILE A 554 11.10 35.34 11.43
C ILE A 554 11.41 36.80 11.75
N THR A 555 11.00 37.74 10.89
CA THR A 555 11.11 39.19 11.14
C THR A 555 10.25 39.62 12.33
N ASP A 556 8.99 39.21 12.32
CA ASP A 556 7.97 39.57 13.29
C ASP A 556 8.25 38.85 14.62
N LEU A 557 8.79 37.63 14.54
CA LEU A 557 9.32 36.90 15.70
C LEU A 557 10.56 37.59 16.30
N ALA A 558 11.44 38.15 15.47
CA ALA A 558 12.61 38.87 15.95
C ALA A 558 12.20 40.16 16.68
N GLU A 559 11.21 40.89 16.14
CA GLU A 559 10.59 42.04 16.78
C GLU A 559 9.90 41.65 18.11
N TYR A 560 9.07 40.61 18.10
CA TYR A 560 8.40 40.06 19.28
C TYR A 560 9.39 39.65 20.40
N LEU A 561 10.48 38.96 20.03
CA LEU A 561 11.54 38.58 20.96
C LEU A 561 12.48 39.74 21.33
N GLY A 562 12.43 40.87 20.61
CA GLY A 562 13.34 42.01 20.78
C GLY A 562 14.81 41.68 20.49
N VAL A 563 15.07 40.83 19.48
CA VAL A 563 16.41 40.41 19.05
C VAL A 563 16.55 40.52 17.53
N ASN A 564 17.76 40.33 16.98
CA ASN A 564 17.92 40.30 15.53
C ASN A 564 17.38 38.97 14.91
N PRO A 565 17.05 38.94 13.59
CA PRO A 565 16.41 37.78 12.95
C PRO A 565 17.22 36.48 12.98
N GLU A 566 18.55 36.56 13.02
CA GLU A 566 19.41 35.36 13.11
C GLU A 566 19.38 34.76 14.51
N ARG A 567 19.42 35.60 15.55
CA ARG A 567 19.28 35.16 16.94
C ARG A 567 17.87 34.63 17.23
N ALA A 568 16.84 35.22 16.60
CA ALA A 568 15.47 34.70 16.64
C ALA A 568 15.37 33.29 16.01
N ARG A 569 15.98 33.07 14.83
CA ARG A 569 16.07 31.73 14.20
C ARG A 569 16.81 30.72 15.08
N ALA A 570 17.91 31.11 15.70
CA ALA A 570 18.69 30.24 16.58
C ALA A 570 17.86 29.83 17.82
N LEU A 571 17.19 30.78 18.47
CA LEU A 571 16.31 30.52 19.61
C LEU A 571 15.11 29.63 19.22
N ALA A 572 14.44 29.89 18.09
CA ALA A 572 13.34 29.06 17.61
C ALA A 572 13.77 27.60 17.37
N ARG A 573 14.96 27.38 16.79
CA ARG A 573 15.53 26.05 16.55
C ARG A 573 15.83 25.26 17.84
N VAL A 574 16.06 25.93 18.97
CA VAL A 574 16.32 25.28 20.26
C VAL A 574 15.03 25.12 21.07
N LEU A 575 14.21 26.17 21.16
CA LEU A 575 13.03 26.19 22.02
C LEU A 575 11.88 25.31 21.49
N ILE A 576 11.66 25.22 20.17
CA ILE A 576 10.58 24.40 19.61
C ILE A 576 10.79 22.90 19.89
N PRO A 577 11.98 22.30 19.65
CA PRO A 577 12.21 20.90 20.01
C PRO A 577 12.20 20.64 21.52
N THR A 578 12.78 21.53 22.33
CA THR A 578 12.83 21.35 23.79
C THR A 578 11.43 21.41 24.41
N ALA A 579 10.55 22.30 23.95
CA ALA A 579 9.17 22.36 24.40
C ALA A 579 8.34 21.13 23.96
N ALA A 580 8.60 20.61 22.75
CA ALA A 580 7.97 19.37 22.28
C ALA A 580 8.41 18.16 23.13
N GLN A 581 9.70 18.09 23.51
CA GLN A 581 10.22 17.07 24.44
C GLN A 581 9.65 17.20 25.85
N ALA A 582 9.38 18.43 26.32
CA ALA A 582 8.70 18.70 27.59
C ALA A 582 7.18 18.46 27.56
N GLY A 583 6.63 17.88 26.48
CA GLY A 583 5.23 17.48 26.38
C GLY A 583 4.23 18.59 26.02
N PHE A 584 4.70 19.78 25.62
CA PHE A 584 3.83 20.87 25.19
C PHE A 584 3.33 20.63 23.75
N VAL A 585 2.13 20.04 23.63
CA VAL A 585 1.47 19.83 22.34
C VAL A 585 0.65 21.06 21.94
N ILE A 586 1.18 21.87 21.03
CA ILE A 586 0.42 22.89 20.29
C ILE A 586 -0.18 22.23 19.04
N ARG A 587 -1.51 22.24 18.92
CA ARG A 587 -2.24 21.67 17.78
C ARG A 587 -2.55 22.75 16.76
N ASP A 588 -2.05 22.56 15.54
CA ASP A 588 -2.47 23.34 14.37
C ASP A 588 -3.94 23.02 14.00
N ARG A 589 -4.74 24.06 13.71
CA ARG A 589 -6.02 23.94 13.01
C ARG A 589 -5.86 24.43 11.56
N PRO A 590 -6.58 23.84 10.58
CA PRO A 590 -6.68 24.42 9.25
C PRO A 590 -7.33 25.82 9.30
N ARG A 591 -6.87 26.75 8.45
CA ARG A 591 -7.53 28.05 8.24
C ARG A 591 -8.88 27.82 7.54
N GLY A 592 -9.98 28.31 8.10
CA GLY A 592 -11.29 28.23 7.41
C GLY A 592 -12.53 28.65 8.20
N ASP A 593 -12.62 28.33 9.50
CA ASP A 593 -13.85 28.53 10.28
C ASP A 593 -13.64 29.30 11.60
N PRO A 594 -14.60 30.18 12.01
CA PRO A 594 -14.54 30.91 13.27
C PRO A 594 -14.76 30.01 14.49
N LEU A 595 -14.18 30.42 15.63
CA LEU A 595 -14.25 29.69 16.90
C LEU A 595 -15.69 29.46 17.39
N ARG A 596 -16.16 28.22 17.31
CA ARG A 596 -17.12 27.67 18.29
C ARG A 596 -16.38 26.76 19.28
N TYR A 597 -16.69 26.98 20.55
CA TYR A 597 -16.11 26.29 21.70
C TYR A 597 -16.34 24.77 21.63
N MET A 598 -15.42 23.98 22.19
CA MET A 598 -15.80 22.69 22.78
C MET A 598 -14.93 22.28 23.96
N VAL A 599 -15.64 22.13 25.07
CA VAL A 599 -15.34 21.57 26.39
C VAL A 599 -14.68 20.17 26.30
N PRO A 600 -13.78 19.79 27.22
CA PRO A 600 -13.35 18.41 27.40
C PRO A 600 -14.29 17.63 28.35
N PRO A 601 -14.68 16.37 28.05
CA PRO A 601 -15.03 15.43 29.11
C PRO A 601 -13.74 15.05 29.84
N SER A 602 -13.57 15.30 31.14
CA SER A 602 -14.25 14.66 32.29
C SER A 602 -14.12 13.13 32.25
N LYS A 603 -13.65 12.46 33.30
CA LYS A 603 -14.23 12.49 34.66
C LYS A 603 -13.21 12.34 35.83
N PRO A 604 -13.66 12.47 37.11
CA PRO A 604 -12.84 12.82 38.28
C PRO A 604 -12.45 11.54 39.08
N GLU A 605 -12.03 11.48 40.36
CA GLU A 605 -12.45 12.21 41.58
C GLU A 605 -11.36 12.20 42.66
N ASP A 606 -11.07 13.41 43.17
CA ASP A 606 -10.93 13.77 44.57
C ASP A 606 -10.83 15.31 44.56
N SER A 607 -11.58 16.13 45.26
CA SER A 607 -12.80 16.07 46.08
C SER A 607 -12.95 17.53 46.62
N ASP A 608 -14.14 17.90 47.10
CA ASP A 608 -14.35 18.96 48.09
C ASP A 608 -14.27 20.48 47.77
N LEU A 609 -15.49 21.05 47.74
CA LEU A 609 -15.99 22.15 48.60
C LEU A 609 -15.99 23.65 48.18
N ALA A 610 -17.14 24.29 48.55
CA ALA A 610 -17.45 25.72 48.71
C ALA A 610 -17.32 26.65 47.46
N ILE A 611 -18.38 27.20 46.83
CA ILE A 611 -19.59 27.95 47.28
C ILE A 611 -19.27 29.35 47.87
N TRP A 612 -20.07 30.36 47.45
CA TRP A 612 -20.15 31.78 47.88
C TRP A 612 -19.16 32.76 47.18
N LYS A 613 -19.53 33.97 46.71
CA LYS A 613 -20.81 34.70 46.71
C LYS A 613 -20.87 35.82 45.64
N VAL A 614 -21.95 35.83 44.85
CA VAL A 614 -22.75 36.97 44.35
C VAL A 614 -22.17 38.40 44.44
N GLN A 615 -22.06 39.07 43.28
CA GLN A 615 -22.96 40.20 42.98
C GLN A 615 -23.54 40.07 41.56
#